data_AF-A0A7D8YAY3-F1
#
_entry.id   AF-A0A7D8YAY3-F1
#
_cell.length_a   1.000
_cell.length_b   1.000
_cell.length_c   1.000
_cell.angle_alpha   90.00
_cell.angle_beta   90.00
_cell.angle_gamma   90.00
#
_symmetry.space_group_name_H-M   'P 1'
#
loop_
_entity.id
_entity.type
_entity.pdbx_description
1 polymer ?
#
loop_
_entity_poly.entity_id
_entity_poly.type
_entity_poly.pdbx_seq_one_letter_code
_entity_poly.pdbx_strand_id
1 'polypeptide(L)'
;MLRFSRRSGSSGPWRSAVRLVLAVLLLVMGGSVASAADDAVDERGTPPLLQFDAGSAIVNIAIFIGVFIILSKLVWPVVLRGLEMRDMKIRDDLRDAFQANEDAKALLSQYQAQLAEASNQVQKMLADAQKNSDAERQRIVADARVEADNQRLRVLAEIEQAKKVAISELANQTSDMALAVACRIVGRELQPADHADLIRQSLDRLPSNN
;
A
#
# COMPACT_ATOMS: atom_id res chain seq x y z
N MET A 1 21.66 6.56 21.01
CA MET A 1 22.34 7.87 21.03
C MET A 1 21.31 8.93 21.42
N LEU A 2 21.11 9.21 22.71
CA LEU A 2 20.15 10.22 23.17
C LEU A 2 20.92 11.32 23.90
N ARG A 3 21.21 12.41 23.19
CA ARG A 3 21.82 13.63 23.76
C ARG A 3 20.74 14.40 24.51
N PHE A 4 20.75 14.31 25.84
CA PHE A 4 20.10 15.30 26.71
C PHE A 4 20.80 16.65 26.51
N SER A 5 20.15 17.54 25.75
CA SER A 5 20.56 18.94 25.67
C SER A 5 20.24 19.62 26.99
N ARG A 6 21.30 19.98 27.73
CA ARG A 6 21.22 20.86 28.91
C ARG A 6 20.54 22.15 28.51
N ARG A 7 19.29 22.32 28.97
CA ARG A 7 18.58 23.59 28.94
C ARG A 7 19.32 24.54 29.90
N SER A 8 20.19 25.37 29.34
CA SER A 8 20.84 26.46 30.05
C SER A 8 19.74 27.38 30.60
N GLY A 9 19.71 27.53 31.92
CA GLY A 9 18.78 28.42 32.59
C GLY A 9 19.13 29.86 32.23
N SER A 10 18.45 30.42 31.23
CA SER A 10 18.48 31.85 30.95
C SER A 10 18.07 32.57 32.23
N SER A 11 19.01 33.31 32.82
CA SER A 11 18.77 34.17 33.96
C SER A 11 17.82 35.29 33.54
N GLY A 12 16.51 35.02 33.60
CA GLY A 12 15.49 35.98 33.23
C GLY A 12 15.57 37.23 34.10
N PRO A 13 15.15 38.40 33.58
CA PRO A 13 15.14 39.68 34.32
C PRO A 13 14.31 39.60 35.60
N TRP A 14 13.46 38.59 35.73
CA TRP A 14 12.71 38.28 36.94
C TRP A 14 13.60 37.91 38.13
N ARG A 15 14.71 37.19 37.91
CA ARG A 15 15.63 36.83 39.01
C ARG A 15 16.43 38.03 39.50
N SER A 16 16.80 38.95 38.62
CA SER A 16 17.48 40.19 39.03
C SER A 16 16.51 41.16 39.70
N ALA A 17 15.26 41.26 39.24
CA ALA A 17 14.22 42.05 39.89
C ALA A 17 13.86 41.54 41.28
N VAL A 18 13.65 40.23 41.44
CA VAL A 18 13.40 39.59 42.74
C VAL A 18 14.60 39.77 43.67
N ARG A 19 15.83 39.68 43.15
CA ARG A 19 17.05 39.95 43.92
C ARG A 19 17.18 41.40 44.33
N LEU A 20 16.79 42.37 43.48
CA LEU A 20 16.79 43.79 43.83
C LEU A 20 15.73 44.11 44.88
N VAL A 21 14.52 43.57 44.75
CA VAL A 21 13.46 43.74 45.76
C VAL A 21 13.86 43.09 47.09
N LEU A 22 14.40 41.86 47.08
CA LEU A 22 14.94 41.19 48.27
C LEU A 22 16.14 41.94 48.86
N ALA A 23 17.04 42.48 48.04
CA ALA A 23 18.19 43.25 48.50
C ALA A 23 17.77 44.58 49.13
N VAL A 24 16.78 45.28 48.55
CA VAL A 24 16.19 46.49 49.14
C VAL A 24 15.47 46.13 50.43
N LEU A 25 14.69 45.04 50.47
CA LEU A 25 14.00 44.59 51.67
C LEU A 25 14.96 44.16 52.79
N LEU A 26 16.07 43.50 52.44
CA LEU A 26 17.18 43.17 53.34
C LEU A 26 17.94 44.41 53.79
N LEU A 27 18.14 45.41 52.93
CA LEU A 27 18.80 46.67 53.30
C LEU A 27 17.94 47.49 54.25
N VAL A 28 16.61 47.40 54.13
CA VAL A 28 15.65 48.09 55.01
C VAL A 28 15.50 47.37 56.35
N MET A 29 15.44 46.03 56.35
CA MET A 29 15.51 45.24 57.60
C MET A 29 16.88 45.35 58.27
N GLY A 30 17.97 45.36 57.51
CA GLY A 30 19.33 45.52 58.02
C GLY A 30 19.62 46.93 58.53
N GLY A 31 19.06 47.96 57.89
CA GLY A 31 19.14 49.35 58.33
C GLY A 31 18.43 49.60 59.67
N SER A 32 17.36 48.85 59.96
CA SER A 32 16.67 48.91 61.26
C SER A 32 17.50 48.30 62.40
N VAL A 33 18.48 47.44 62.10
CA VAL A 33 19.44 46.90 63.08
C VAL A 33 20.72 47.75 63.14
N ALA A 34 21.09 48.44 62.06
CA ALA A 34 22.23 49.35 62.05
C ALA A 34 21.94 50.68 62.77
N SER A 35 20.69 51.17 62.78
CA SER A 35 20.33 52.32 63.63
C SER A 35 20.21 51.96 65.12
N ALA A 36 20.33 50.68 65.49
CA ALA A 36 20.46 50.28 66.90
C ALA A 36 21.92 50.39 67.40
N ALA A 37 22.88 50.77 66.54
CA ALA A 37 24.29 50.86 66.90
C ALA A 37 24.83 52.30 67.03
N ASP A 38 24.06 53.34 66.67
CA ASP A 38 24.46 54.75 66.82
C ASP A 38 23.70 55.51 67.93
N ASP A 39 22.69 54.90 68.58
CA ASP A 39 22.06 55.45 69.79
C ASP A 39 22.72 54.88 71.05
N ALA A 40 23.95 55.30 71.29
CA ALA A 40 24.60 55.17 72.59
C ALA A 40 24.26 56.39 73.48
N VAL A 41 23.03 56.52 73.99
CA VAL A 41 22.72 57.38 75.16
C VAL A 41 21.55 56.83 76.01
N ASP A 42 21.85 56.71 77.30
CA ASP A 42 21.01 56.68 78.51
C ASP A 42 20.25 55.44 78.99
N GLU A 43 20.72 54.94 80.14
CA GLU A 43 19.92 54.28 81.17
C GLU A 43 18.79 55.21 81.65
N ARG A 44 17.58 55.04 81.13
CA ARG A 44 16.34 55.20 81.91
C ARG A 44 15.14 54.71 81.11
N GLY A 45 14.41 53.75 81.69
CA GLY A 45 13.29 53.07 81.05
C GLY A 45 12.26 54.03 80.45
N THR A 46 12.04 53.89 79.15
CA THR A 46 10.77 54.20 78.49
C THR A 46 10.53 53.17 77.37
N PRO A 47 9.33 52.57 77.26
CA PRO A 47 9.05 51.62 76.19
C PRO A 47 9.06 52.32 74.82
N PRO A 48 9.74 51.78 73.80
CA PRO A 48 9.99 52.45 72.53
C PRO A 48 8.80 52.26 71.58
N LEU A 49 7.65 52.85 71.90
CA LEU A 49 6.45 52.72 71.07
C LEU A 49 5.88 54.05 70.56
N LEU A 50 6.41 55.22 70.97
CA LEU A 50 5.86 56.52 70.59
C LEU A 50 6.89 57.65 70.40
N GLN A 51 8.12 57.34 69.96
CA GLN A 51 8.96 58.36 69.32
C GLN A 51 8.63 58.35 67.82
N PHE A 52 7.65 59.15 67.41
CA PHE A 52 7.38 59.41 65.98
C PHE A 52 8.54 60.23 65.42
N ASP A 53 9.62 59.56 65.05
CA ASP A 53 10.67 60.17 64.24
C ASP A 53 10.13 60.35 62.81
N ALA A 54 9.74 61.59 62.49
CA ALA A 54 9.26 61.95 61.15
C ALA A 54 10.32 61.66 60.07
N GLY A 55 11.61 61.64 60.42
CA GLY A 55 12.70 61.25 59.52
C GLY A 55 12.58 59.80 59.05
N SER A 56 12.44 58.87 60.00
CA SER A 56 12.25 57.44 59.72
C SER A 56 10.97 57.15 58.93
N ALA A 57 9.89 57.90 59.15
CA ALA A 57 8.65 57.77 58.39
C ALA A 57 8.82 58.18 56.91
N ILE A 58 9.52 59.29 56.64
CA ILE A 58 9.78 59.78 55.27
C ILE A 58 10.66 58.79 54.51
N VAL A 59 11.70 58.26 55.15
CA VAL A 59 12.60 57.26 54.53
C VAL A 59 11.84 55.97 54.19
N ASN A 60 11.00 55.47 55.10
CA ASN A 60 10.16 54.30 54.84
C ASN A 60 9.17 54.51 53.70
N ILE A 61 8.56 55.70 53.59
CA ILE A 61 7.67 56.05 52.47
C ILE A 61 8.45 56.12 51.15
N ALA A 62 9.66 56.69 51.15
CA ALA A 62 10.50 56.75 49.95
C ALA A 62 10.91 55.34 49.46
N ILE A 63 11.26 54.45 50.38
CA ILE A 63 11.52 53.03 50.07
C ILE A 63 10.28 52.35 49.52
N PHE A 64 9.11 52.53 50.16
CA PHE A 64 7.85 51.94 49.71
C PHE A 64 7.51 52.40 48.29
N ILE A 65 7.63 53.70 48.00
CA ILE A 65 7.40 54.26 46.66
C ILE A 65 8.43 53.71 45.67
N GLY A 66 9.71 53.62 46.04
CA GLY A 66 10.76 53.05 45.18
C GLY A 66 10.48 51.59 44.80
N VAL A 67 10.11 50.77 45.79
CA VAL A 67 9.72 49.37 45.58
C VAL A 67 8.43 49.28 44.76
N PHE A 68 7.43 50.12 45.05
CA PHE A 68 6.17 50.15 44.30
C PHE A 68 6.37 50.48 42.82
N ILE A 69 7.22 51.46 42.49
CA ILE A 69 7.54 51.82 41.11
C ILE A 69 8.23 50.65 40.40
N ILE A 70 9.16 49.97 41.07
CA ILE A 70 9.85 48.79 40.52
C ILE A 70 8.87 47.65 40.27
N LEU A 71 8.00 47.32 41.24
CA LEU A 71 6.99 46.27 41.06
C LEU A 71 6.00 46.62 39.94
N SER A 72 5.50 47.86 39.90
CA SER A 72 4.54 48.28 38.87
C SER A 72 5.14 48.20 37.47
N LYS A 73 6.38 48.68 37.29
CA LYS A 73 7.07 48.65 35.99
C LYS A 73 7.46 47.24 35.53
N LEU A 74 7.78 46.31 36.45
CA LEU A 74 8.32 44.99 36.08
C LEU A 74 7.30 43.85 36.17
N VAL A 75 6.40 43.84 37.15
CA VAL A 75 5.46 42.72 37.38
C VAL A 75 4.29 42.78 36.39
N TRP A 76 3.71 43.98 36.19
CA TRP A 76 2.57 44.16 35.29
C TRP A 76 2.82 43.66 33.86
N PRO A 77 3.93 44.01 33.17
CA PRO A 77 4.17 43.50 31.82
C PRO A 77 4.41 41.99 31.77
N VAL A 78 4.94 41.36 32.82
CA VAL A 78 5.16 39.90 32.85
C VAL A 78 3.85 39.14 32.99
N VAL A 79 2.94 39.63 33.84
CA VAL A 79 1.61 39.02 34.02
C VAL A 79 0.79 39.14 32.74
N LEU A 80 0.81 40.33 32.11
CA LEU A 80 0.08 40.57 30.86
C LEU A 80 0.61 39.70 29.72
N ARG A 81 1.94 39.58 29.56
CA ARG A 81 2.55 38.65 28.59
C ARG A 81 2.20 37.20 28.86
N GLY A 82 2.13 36.78 30.12
CA GLY A 82 1.72 35.42 30.49
C GLY A 82 0.27 35.11 30.08
N LEU A 83 -0.64 36.07 30.26
CA LEU A 83 -2.03 35.97 29.83
C LEU A 83 -2.15 35.97 28.30
N GLU A 84 -1.45 36.87 27.63
CA GLU A 84 -1.44 36.97 26.16
C GLU A 84 -0.90 35.69 25.52
N MET A 85 0.19 35.12 26.04
CA MET A 85 0.70 33.81 25.57
C MET A 85 -0.32 32.68 25.76
N ARG A 86 -1.10 32.69 26.86
CA ARG A 86 -2.14 31.67 27.09
C ARG A 86 -3.31 31.86 26.13
N ASP A 87 -3.75 33.09 25.91
CA ASP A 87 -4.82 33.40 24.96
C ASP A 87 -4.41 33.02 23.53
N MET A 88 -3.22 33.44 23.09
CA MET A 88 -2.66 33.05 21.80
C MET A 88 -2.59 31.53 21.64
N LYS A 89 -2.08 30.81 22.65
CA LYS A 89 -2.02 29.35 22.60
C LYS A 89 -3.40 28.72 22.47
N ILE A 90 -4.40 29.18 23.22
CA ILE A 90 -5.76 28.63 23.12
C ILE A 90 -6.35 28.89 21.73
N ARG A 91 -6.13 30.09 21.18
CA ARG A 91 -6.60 30.44 19.84
C ARG A 91 -5.94 29.60 18.76
N ASP A 92 -4.63 29.38 18.87
CA ASP A 92 -3.87 28.52 17.95
C ASP A 92 -4.31 27.06 18.08
N ASP A 93 -4.38 26.51 19.29
CA ASP A 93 -4.84 25.14 19.54
C ASP A 93 -6.26 24.91 18.99
N LEU A 94 -7.16 25.89 19.14
CA LEU A 94 -8.52 25.83 18.61
C LEU A 94 -8.56 25.91 17.09
N ARG A 95 -7.75 26.80 16.48
CA ARG A 95 -7.63 26.91 15.02
C ARG A 95 -7.10 25.61 14.44
N ASP A 96 -6.07 25.05 15.04
CA ASP A 96 -5.45 23.80 14.58
C ASP A 96 -6.42 22.62 14.74
N ALA A 97 -7.24 22.60 15.81
CA ALA A 97 -8.31 21.62 15.98
C ALA A 97 -9.41 21.75 14.91
N PHE A 98 -9.81 22.98 14.55
CA PHE A 98 -10.76 23.22 13.46
C PHE A 98 -10.20 22.76 12.11
N GLN A 99 -8.96 23.14 11.79
CA GLN A 99 -8.30 22.72 10.56
C GLN A 99 -8.18 21.20 10.48
N ALA A 100 -7.75 20.55 11.57
CA ALA A 100 -7.67 19.09 11.61
C ALA A 100 -9.04 18.42 11.44
N ASN A 101 -10.12 19.03 11.94
CA ASN A 101 -11.48 18.51 11.74
C ASN A 101 -11.95 18.65 10.30
N GLU A 102 -11.67 19.80 9.66
CA GLU A 102 -11.98 20.03 8.25
C GLU A 102 -11.18 19.09 7.35
N ASP A 103 -9.88 18.94 7.58
CA ASP A 103 -9.01 18.03 6.85
C ASP A 103 -9.48 16.58 7.00
N ALA A 104 -9.86 16.16 8.22
CA ALA A 104 -10.40 14.83 8.47
C ALA A 104 -11.72 14.59 7.72
N LYS A 105 -12.63 15.58 7.69
CA LYS A 105 -13.88 15.51 6.93
C LYS A 105 -13.62 15.45 5.42
N ALA A 106 -12.71 16.27 4.91
CA ALA A 106 -12.32 16.27 3.50
C ALA A 106 -11.72 14.92 3.10
N LEU A 107 -10.82 14.38 3.93
CA LEU A 107 -10.19 13.09 3.70
C LEU A 107 -11.22 11.95 3.74
N LEU A 108 -12.16 11.97 4.68
CA LEU A 108 -13.25 10.99 4.74
C LEU A 108 -14.12 11.03 3.48
N SER A 109 -14.47 12.23 3.00
CA SER A 109 -15.22 12.39 1.75
C SER A 109 -14.44 11.85 0.55
N GLN A 110 -13.14 12.13 0.46
CA GLN A 110 -12.28 11.57 -0.59
C GLN A 110 -12.21 10.05 -0.52
N TYR A 111 -12.05 9.46 0.66
CA TYR A 111 -12.06 8.00 0.82
C TYR A 111 -13.39 7.37 0.42
N GLN A 112 -14.52 7.97 0.79
CA GLN A 112 -15.84 7.51 0.37
C GLN A 112 -16.00 7.57 -1.16
N ALA A 113 -15.53 8.65 -1.79
CA ALA A 113 -15.55 8.79 -3.24
C ALA A 113 -14.67 7.73 -3.92
N GLN A 114 -13.47 7.48 -3.39
CA GLN A 114 -12.57 6.42 -3.89
C GLN A 114 -13.17 5.02 -3.74
N LEU A 115 -13.84 4.74 -2.61
CA LEU A 115 -14.52 3.45 -2.40
C LEU A 115 -15.69 3.25 -3.37
N ALA A 116 -16.47 4.30 -3.63
CA ALA A 116 -17.55 4.26 -4.61
C ALA A 116 -17.00 4.02 -6.03
N GLU A 117 -15.94 4.74 -6.40
CA GLU A 117 -15.28 4.58 -7.70
C GLU A 117 -14.66 3.19 -7.87
N ALA A 118 -13.95 2.68 -6.85
CA ALA A 118 -13.41 1.33 -6.86
C ALA A 118 -14.52 0.27 -6.99
N SER A 119 -15.65 0.46 -6.31
CA SER A 119 -16.80 -0.43 -6.41
C SER A 119 -17.40 -0.44 -7.82
N ASN A 120 -17.52 0.73 -8.46
CA ASN A 120 -17.96 0.85 -9.85
C ASN A 120 -16.98 0.18 -10.82
N GLN A 121 -15.68 0.36 -10.62
CA GLN A 121 -14.65 -0.28 -11.44
C GLN A 121 -14.68 -1.80 -11.31
N VAL A 122 -14.87 -2.34 -10.09
CA VAL A 122 -15.02 -3.78 -9.87
C VAL A 122 -16.26 -4.32 -10.56
N GLN A 123 -17.41 -3.63 -10.45
CA GLN A 123 -18.63 -4.04 -11.16
C GLN A 123 -18.44 -4.04 -12.68
N LYS A 124 -17.78 -3.01 -13.22
CA LYS A 124 -17.46 -2.93 -14.65
C LYS A 124 -16.53 -4.07 -15.07
N MET A 125 -15.47 -4.32 -14.31
CA MET A 125 -14.52 -5.41 -14.56
C MET A 125 -15.22 -6.76 -14.54
N LEU A 126 -16.14 -6.99 -13.60
CA LEU A 126 -16.91 -8.22 -13.52
C LEU A 126 -17.86 -8.39 -14.71
N ALA A 127 -18.53 -7.31 -15.13
CA ALA A 127 -19.39 -7.32 -16.31
C ALA A 127 -18.59 -7.61 -17.60
N ASP A 128 -17.43 -6.97 -17.76
CA ASP A 128 -16.54 -7.20 -18.89
C ASP A 128 -15.97 -8.63 -18.88
N ALA A 129 -15.58 -9.14 -17.71
CA ALA A 129 -15.11 -10.53 -17.56
C ALA A 129 -16.20 -11.54 -17.91
N GLN A 130 -17.44 -11.33 -17.47
CA GLN A 130 -18.57 -12.19 -17.81
C GLN A 130 -18.84 -12.18 -19.31
N LYS A 131 -18.89 -11.00 -19.92
CA LYS A 131 -19.08 -10.84 -21.38
C LYS A 131 -17.97 -11.53 -22.17
N ASN A 132 -16.72 -11.37 -21.77
CA ASN A 132 -15.57 -12.00 -22.42
C ASN A 132 -15.60 -13.52 -22.24
N SER A 133 -15.96 -14.00 -21.04
CA SER A 133 -16.10 -15.44 -20.77
C SER A 133 -17.19 -16.08 -21.63
N ASP A 134 -18.34 -15.42 -21.78
CA ASP A 134 -19.44 -15.92 -22.60
C ASP A 134 -19.09 -15.91 -24.09
N ALA A 135 -18.42 -14.85 -24.57
CA ALA A 135 -17.93 -14.78 -25.94
C ALA A 135 -16.88 -15.87 -26.23
N GLU A 136 -15.92 -16.07 -25.32
CA GLU A 136 -14.89 -17.09 -25.46
C GLU A 136 -15.49 -18.50 -25.40
N ARG A 137 -16.46 -18.74 -24.50
CA ARG A 137 -17.19 -20.01 -24.45
C ARG A 137 -17.89 -20.30 -25.78
N GLN A 138 -18.57 -19.32 -26.35
CA GLN A 138 -19.21 -19.49 -27.65
C GLN A 138 -18.20 -19.80 -28.75
N ARG A 139 -17.05 -19.10 -28.76
CA ARG A 139 -15.96 -19.37 -29.71
C ARG A 139 -15.41 -20.79 -29.57
N ILE A 140 -15.07 -21.22 -28.36
CA ILE A 140 -14.58 -22.58 -28.08
C ILE A 140 -15.58 -23.64 -28.55
N VAL A 141 -16.88 -23.44 -28.29
CA VAL A 141 -17.91 -24.39 -28.73
C VAL A 141 -18.03 -24.39 -30.26
N ALA A 142 -17.95 -23.24 -30.91
CA ALA A 142 -17.98 -23.15 -32.37
C ALA A 142 -16.76 -23.85 -33.00
N ASP A 143 -15.56 -23.55 -32.51
CA ASP A 143 -14.31 -24.16 -32.98
C ASP A 143 -14.31 -25.67 -32.75
N ALA A 144 -14.77 -26.14 -31.58
CA ALA A 144 -14.89 -27.57 -31.30
C ALA A 144 -15.87 -28.28 -32.23
N ARG A 145 -16.96 -27.62 -32.66
CA ARG A 145 -17.89 -28.18 -33.66
C ARG A 145 -17.23 -28.29 -35.04
N VAL A 146 -16.54 -27.23 -35.47
CA VAL A 146 -15.81 -27.22 -36.73
C VAL A 146 -14.75 -28.32 -36.75
N GLU A 147 -13.97 -28.45 -35.67
CA GLU A 147 -12.95 -29.49 -35.56
C GLU A 147 -13.55 -30.89 -35.53
N ALA A 148 -14.66 -31.09 -34.80
CA ALA A 148 -15.36 -32.36 -34.79
C ALA A 148 -15.88 -32.75 -36.18
N ASP A 149 -16.39 -31.79 -36.96
CA ASP A 149 -16.88 -32.05 -38.32
C ASP A 149 -15.73 -32.32 -39.30
N ASN A 150 -14.63 -31.57 -39.20
CA ASN A 150 -13.41 -31.84 -39.97
C ASN A 150 -12.86 -33.25 -39.67
N GLN A 151 -12.79 -33.61 -38.39
CA GLN A 151 -12.33 -34.93 -37.97
C GLN A 151 -13.26 -36.04 -38.49
N ARG A 152 -14.59 -35.84 -38.46
CA ARG A 152 -15.55 -36.79 -39.07
C ARG A 152 -15.29 -36.97 -40.56
N LEU A 153 -15.14 -35.88 -41.31
CA LEU A 153 -14.87 -35.94 -42.75
C LEU A 153 -13.56 -36.67 -43.04
N ARG A 154 -12.51 -36.40 -42.26
CA ARG A 154 -11.23 -37.09 -42.38
C ARG A 154 -11.35 -38.59 -42.11
N VAL A 155 -12.03 -38.99 -41.03
CA VAL A 155 -12.28 -40.40 -40.70
C VAL A 155 -13.09 -41.09 -41.80
N LEU A 156 -14.11 -40.44 -42.36
CA LEU A 156 -14.88 -41.00 -43.47
C LEU A 156 -14.03 -41.22 -44.72
N ALA A 157 -13.13 -40.27 -45.04
CA ALA A 157 -12.19 -40.42 -46.15
C ALA A 157 -11.21 -41.59 -45.91
N GLU A 158 -10.70 -41.73 -44.68
CA GLU A 158 -9.82 -42.84 -44.29
C GLU A 158 -10.55 -44.20 -44.36
N ILE A 159 -11.81 -44.27 -43.92
CA ILE A 159 -12.64 -45.47 -44.02
C ILE A 159 -12.84 -45.87 -45.49
N GLU A 160 -13.14 -44.91 -46.36
CA GLU A 160 -13.35 -45.18 -47.78
C GLU A 160 -12.05 -45.66 -48.45
N GLN A 161 -10.91 -45.09 -48.08
CA GLN A 161 -9.60 -45.55 -48.54
C GLN A 161 -9.29 -46.96 -48.03
N ALA A 162 -9.50 -47.24 -46.74
CA ALA A 162 -9.28 -48.55 -46.14
C ALA A 162 -10.18 -49.62 -46.78
N LYS A 163 -11.44 -49.28 -47.09
CA LYS A 163 -12.36 -50.15 -47.82
C LYS A 163 -11.84 -50.51 -49.20
N LYS A 164 -11.34 -49.53 -49.96
CA LYS A 164 -10.75 -49.77 -51.29
C LYS A 164 -9.54 -50.70 -51.21
N VAL A 165 -8.67 -50.49 -50.23
CA VAL A 165 -7.51 -51.36 -49.97
C VAL A 165 -7.98 -52.79 -49.62
N ALA A 166 -8.95 -52.94 -48.72
CA ALA A 166 -9.48 -54.25 -48.33
C ALA A 166 -10.12 -55.01 -49.50
N ILE A 167 -10.86 -54.32 -50.38
CA ILE A 167 -11.44 -54.93 -51.59
C ILE A 167 -10.33 -55.38 -52.55
N SER A 168 -9.29 -54.57 -52.75
CA SER A 168 -8.15 -54.93 -53.60
C SER A 168 -7.41 -56.16 -53.05
N GLU A 169 -7.22 -56.21 -51.74
CA GLU A 169 -6.56 -57.34 -51.06
C GLU A 169 -7.37 -58.63 -51.20
N LEU A 170 -8.70 -58.56 -51.01
CA LEU A 170 -9.60 -59.70 -51.24
C LEU A 170 -9.57 -60.19 -52.69
N ALA A 171 -9.50 -59.26 -53.65
CA ALA A 171 -9.41 -59.61 -55.07
C ALA A 171 -8.09 -60.34 -55.40
N ASN A 172 -6.97 -59.88 -54.83
CA ASN A 172 -5.67 -60.54 -54.97
C ASN A 172 -5.70 -61.95 -54.36
N GLN A 173 -6.17 -62.09 -53.11
CA GLN A 173 -6.27 -63.39 -52.44
C GLN A 173 -7.17 -64.37 -53.20
N THR A 174 -8.30 -63.90 -53.74
CA THR A 174 -9.20 -64.73 -54.55
C THR A 174 -8.53 -65.18 -55.84
N SER A 175 -7.74 -64.30 -56.47
CA SER A 175 -6.99 -64.62 -57.70
C SER A 175 -5.91 -65.67 -57.43
N ASP A 176 -5.19 -65.56 -56.32
CA ASP A 176 -4.18 -66.54 -55.89
C ASP A 176 -4.81 -67.90 -55.60
N MET A 177 -5.97 -67.93 -54.93
CA MET A 177 -6.71 -69.17 -54.68
C MET A 177 -7.21 -69.80 -55.99
N ALA A 178 -7.75 -69.00 -56.92
CA ALA A 178 -8.21 -69.48 -58.21
C ALA A 178 -7.05 -70.06 -59.04
N LEU A 179 -5.89 -69.40 -59.05
CA LEU A 179 -4.68 -69.88 -59.71
C LEU A 179 -4.18 -71.18 -59.07
N ALA A 180 -4.18 -71.28 -57.74
CA ALA A 180 -3.78 -72.50 -57.04
C ALA A 180 -4.70 -73.69 -57.37
N VAL A 181 -6.02 -73.46 -57.45
CA VAL A 181 -6.99 -74.48 -57.88
C VAL A 181 -6.77 -74.88 -59.34
N ALA A 182 -6.59 -73.91 -60.24
CA ALA A 182 -6.32 -74.17 -61.66
C ALA A 182 -5.03 -74.99 -61.85
N CYS A 183 -3.92 -74.61 -61.20
CA CYS A 183 -2.67 -75.36 -61.21
C CYS A 183 -2.86 -76.80 -60.71
N ARG A 184 -3.67 -77.01 -59.67
CA ARG A 184 -3.96 -78.36 -59.13
C ARG A 184 -4.80 -79.21 -60.09
N ILE A 185 -5.74 -78.61 -60.81
CA ILE A 185 -6.56 -79.32 -61.83
C ILE A 185 -5.68 -79.69 -63.04
N VAL A 186 -4.93 -78.73 -63.58
CA VAL A 186 -4.02 -78.96 -64.72
C VAL A 186 -2.98 -80.02 -64.38
N GLY A 187 -2.38 -79.96 -63.18
CA GLY A 187 -1.43 -80.98 -62.72
C GLY A 187 -2.03 -82.37 -62.53
N ARG A 188 -3.36 -82.50 -62.37
CA ARG A 188 -4.05 -83.78 -62.26
C ARG A 188 -4.49 -84.34 -63.61
N GLU A 189 -4.81 -83.49 -64.59
CA GLU A 189 -5.30 -83.92 -65.91
C GLU A 189 -4.21 -84.14 -66.95
N LEU A 190 -2.99 -83.64 -66.76
CA LEU A 190 -1.87 -83.86 -67.69
C LEU A 190 -1.51 -85.36 -67.80
N GLN A 191 -1.89 -85.99 -68.91
CA GLN A 191 -1.42 -87.31 -69.33
C GLN A 191 -0.20 -87.19 -70.26
N PRO A 192 0.62 -88.25 -70.42
CA PRO A 192 1.79 -88.23 -71.30
C PRO A 192 1.50 -87.82 -72.77
N ALA A 193 0.27 -88.00 -73.24
CA ALA A 193 -0.17 -87.60 -74.58
C ALA A 193 -0.35 -86.08 -74.73
N ASP A 194 -0.76 -85.37 -73.68
CA ASP A 194 -1.04 -83.92 -73.71
C ASP A 194 0.24 -83.09 -73.85
N HIS A 195 1.38 -83.61 -73.39
CA HIS A 195 2.68 -82.97 -73.56
C HIS A 195 3.08 -82.82 -75.03
N ALA A 196 2.76 -83.80 -75.89
CA ALA A 196 3.11 -83.77 -77.30
C ALA A 196 2.30 -82.71 -78.08
N ASP A 197 1.00 -82.56 -77.75
CA ASP A 197 0.14 -81.54 -78.37
C ASP A 197 0.47 -80.12 -77.86
N LEU A 198 0.82 -79.95 -76.59
CA LEU A 198 1.28 -78.65 -76.07
C LEU A 198 2.60 -78.20 -76.70
N ILE A 199 3.53 -79.13 -76.96
CA ILE A 199 4.78 -78.85 -77.67
C ILE A 199 4.48 -78.44 -79.11
N ARG A 200 3.61 -79.17 -79.84
CA ARG A 200 3.19 -78.77 -81.20
C ARG A 200 2.54 -77.40 -81.25
N GLN A 201 1.62 -77.10 -80.33
CA GLN A 201 0.94 -75.80 -80.29
C GLN A 201 1.87 -74.65 -79.91
N SER A 202 2.90 -74.90 -79.09
CA SER A 202 3.95 -73.91 -78.77
C SER A 202 4.89 -73.68 -79.96
N LEU A 203 5.18 -74.73 -80.73
CA LEU A 203 5.96 -74.64 -81.98
C LEU A 203 5.20 -73.89 -83.08
N ASP A 204 3.88 -74.06 -83.20
CA ASP A 204 3.04 -73.34 -84.16
C ASP A 204 2.82 -71.86 -83.80
N ARG A 205 2.90 -71.49 -82.52
CA ARG A 205 2.78 -70.10 -82.06
C ARG A 205 4.07 -69.31 -82.15
N LEU A 206 5.20 -69.93 -82.47
CA LEU A 206 6.42 -69.20 -82.81
C LEU A 206 6.28 -68.69 -84.25
N PRO A 207 6.12 -67.37 -84.49
CA PRO A 207 6.15 -66.85 -85.84
C PRO A 207 7.54 -67.17 -86.42
N SER A 208 7.56 -67.87 -87.56
CA SER A 208 8.77 -68.19 -88.30
C SER A 208 9.43 -66.90 -88.77
N ASN A 209 10.28 -66.34 -87.92
CA ASN A 209 11.10 -65.17 -88.22
C ASN A 209 12.25 -65.63 -89.11
N ASN A 210 12.06 -65.50 -90.41
CA ASN A 210 13.11 -65.46 -91.42
C ASN A 210 13.47 -63.99 -91.67
#